data_AF-A0A1G6MME5-F1
#
_entry.id   AF-A0A1G6MME5-F1
#
_cell.length_a   1.000
_cell.length_b   1.000
_cell.length_c   1.000
_cell.angle_alpha   90.00
_cell.angle_beta   90.00
_cell.angle_gamma   90.00
#
_symmetry.space_group_name_H-M   'P 1'
#
loop_
_entity.id
_entity.type
_entity.pdbx_description
1 polymer ?
#
loop_
_entity_poly.entity_id
_entity_poly.type
_entity_poly.pdbx_seq_one_letter_code
_entity_poly.pdbx_strand_id
1 'polypeptide(L)'
;MAENTDLLFNQIEKSEISLINSNTSLFIIGNGFDLIHEVPSSYYKFRDFLEGNNRLRNALENYIKRDDLWADFEDSLAHLDDNAMLRTTNDMVDIYDVKPQFDEDSLAANFFMAAEAAIGPAQTIMRELSGEFKNWVSTLKISNSTKPLADILSNKSKFINFNYTDF
;
A
#
# COMPACT_ATOMS: atom_id res chain seq x y z
N MET A 1 -21.37 -0.58 -4.39
CA MET A 1 -21.84 0.01 -5.66
C MET A 1 -20.73 0.96 -6.08
N ALA A 2 -19.98 0.61 -7.12
CA ALA A 2 -18.83 1.41 -7.55
C ALA A 2 -19.33 2.75 -8.10
N GLU A 3 -18.80 3.85 -7.57
CA GLU A 3 -19.00 5.17 -8.13
C GLU A 3 -18.50 5.18 -9.58
N ASN A 4 -19.40 5.60 -10.47
CA ASN A 4 -19.12 5.78 -11.87
C ASN A 4 -18.29 7.06 -12.00
N THR A 5 -16.97 6.94 -11.95
CA THR A 5 -16.07 8.04 -12.31
C THR A 5 -16.16 8.22 -13.82
N ASP A 6 -16.83 9.30 -14.26
CA ASP A 6 -16.79 9.75 -15.65
C ASP A 6 -15.33 10.00 -16.03
N LEU A 7 -14.72 9.05 -16.71
CA LEU A 7 -13.35 9.17 -17.16
C LEU A 7 -13.26 10.30 -18.19
N LEU A 8 -12.22 11.13 -18.07
CA LEU A 8 -11.95 12.26 -18.97
C LEU A 8 -11.69 11.83 -20.42
N PHE A 9 -11.65 10.53 -20.68
CA PHE A 9 -11.33 9.92 -21.96
C PHE A 9 -12.22 8.71 -22.21
N ASN A 10 -12.59 8.52 -23.46
CA ASN A 10 -13.36 7.35 -23.90
C ASN A 10 -12.54 6.08 -23.66
N GLN A 11 -13.12 5.12 -22.95
CA GLN A 11 -12.57 3.77 -22.91
C GLN A 11 -12.80 3.09 -24.26
N ILE A 12 -11.77 2.39 -24.73
CA ILE A 12 -11.83 1.57 -25.94
C ILE A 12 -11.37 0.15 -25.60
N GLU A 13 -11.98 -0.82 -26.26
CA GLU A 13 -11.58 -2.22 -26.11
C GLU A 13 -10.22 -2.48 -26.74
N LYS A 14 -9.47 -3.45 -26.19
CA LYS A 14 -8.14 -3.83 -26.71
C LYS A 14 -8.15 -4.16 -28.20
N SER A 15 -9.23 -4.79 -28.69
CA SER A 15 -9.41 -5.13 -30.10
C SER A 15 -9.51 -3.92 -31.03
N GLU A 16 -9.86 -2.74 -30.51
CA GLU A 16 -9.95 -1.51 -31.28
C GLU A 16 -8.59 -0.81 -31.39
N ILE A 17 -7.67 -1.08 -30.45
CA ILE A 17 -6.32 -0.51 -30.45
C ILE A 17 -5.48 -1.03 -31.63
N SER A 18 -5.70 -2.27 -32.08
CA SER A 18 -4.99 -2.84 -33.22
C SER A 18 -5.29 -2.15 -34.56
N LEU A 19 -6.35 -1.33 -34.62
CA LEU A 19 -6.68 -0.47 -35.77
C LEU A 19 -5.86 0.83 -35.81
N ILE A 20 -5.12 1.13 -34.74
CA ILE A 20 -4.34 2.35 -34.59
C ILE A 20 -2.95 2.16 -35.21
N ASN A 21 -2.53 3.09 -36.07
CA ASN A 21 -1.20 3.06 -36.69
C ASN A 21 -0.10 3.38 -35.65
N SER A 22 0.67 2.36 -35.29
CA SER A 22 1.76 2.46 -34.30
C SER A 22 2.86 3.47 -34.64
N ASN A 23 3.07 3.80 -35.93
CA ASN A 23 4.09 4.78 -36.35
C ASN A 23 3.67 6.24 -36.09
N THR A 24 2.37 6.51 -35.95
CA THR A 24 1.81 7.85 -35.72
C THR A 24 1.20 8.02 -34.35
N SER A 25 1.35 7.01 -33.48
CA SER A 25 0.68 6.95 -32.19
C SER A 25 1.67 6.99 -31.04
N LEU A 26 1.27 7.66 -29.97
CA LEU A 26 2.01 7.74 -28.72
C LEU A 26 1.27 6.91 -27.68
N PHE A 27 1.94 5.87 -27.17
CA PHE A 27 1.41 5.06 -26.08
C PHE A 27 1.81 5.69 -24.74
N ILE A 28 0.82 5.96 -23.92
CA ILE A 28 1.02 6.43 -22.55
C ILE A 28 0.75 5.24 -21.63
N ILE A 29 1.77 4.81 -20.89
CA ILE A 29 1.72 3.65 -20.01
C ILE A 29 1.92 4.14 -18.58
N GLY A 30 1.06 3.68 -17.67
CA GLY A 30 1.18 3.96 -16.25
C GLY A 30 1.01 2.71 -15.38
N ASN A 31 0.56 2.93 -14.14
CA ASN A 31 0.39 1.87 -13.13
C ASN A 31 -0.54 0.77 -13.63
N GLY A 32 -0.20 -0.49 -13.33
CA GLY A 32 -0.94 -1.67 -13.76
C GLY A 32 -0.41 -2.34 -15.04
N PHE A 33 0.66 -1.81 -15.66
CA PHE A 33 1.34 -2.50 -16.76
C PHE A 33 1.88 -3.87 -16.35
N ASP A 34 2.40 -3.98 -15.14
CA ASP A 34 2.79 -5.21 -14.49
C ASP A 34 1.61 -6.16 -14.25
N LEU A 35 0.47 -5.64 -13.77
CA LEU A 35 -0.75 -6.43 -13.52
C LEU A 35 -1.33 -7.04 -14.80
N ILE A 36 -1.39 -6.29 -15.90
CA ILE A 36 -1.87 -6.83 -17.19
C ILE A 36 -0.93 -7.93 -17.71
N HIS A 37 0.36 -7.89 -17.38
CA HIS A 37 1.34 -8.94 -17.67
C HIS A 37 1.37 -10.04 -16.61
N GLU A 38 0.32 -10.12 -15.77
CA GLU A 38 0.12 -11.16 -14.75
C GLU A 38 1.25 -11.22 -13.71
N VAL A 39 1.98 -10.12 -13.52
CA VAL A 39 2.91 -10.00 -12.40
C VAL A 39 2.07 -9.86 -11.13
N PRO A 40 2.33 -10.64 -10.06
CA PRO A 40 1.56 -10.58 -8.82
C PRO A 40 1.97 -9.38 -7.95
N SER A 41 1.90 -8.19 -8.52
CA SER A 41 2.39 -6.92 -7.95
C SER A 41 1.29 -6.02 -7.36
N SER A 42 0.05 -6.50 -7.26
CA SER A 42 -0.99 -5.76 -6.54
C SER A 42 -0.65 -5.68 -5.05
N TYR A 43 -1.03 -4.62 -4.34
CA TYR A 43 -0.78 -4.54 -2.90
C TYR A 43 -1.51 -5.63 -2.08
N TYR A 44 -2.58 -6.25 -2.60
CA TYR A 44 -3.13 -7.48 -1.98
C TYR A 44 -2.13 -8.63 -1.98
N LYS A 45 -1.25 -8.72 -2.98
CA LYS A 45 -0.18 -9.72 -3.00
C LYS A 45 0.96 -9.36 -2.06
N PHE A 46 1.18 -8.07 -1.82
CA PHE A 46 2.04 -7.63 -0.73
C PHE A 46 1.45 -8.01 0.63
N ARG A 47 0.16 -7.78 0.86
CA ARG A 47 -0.55 -8.28 2.05
C ARG A 47 -0.43 -9.78 2.21
N ASP A 48 -0.62 -10.56 1.14
CA ASP A 48 -0.54 -12.01 1.22
C ASP A 48 0.90 -12.49 1.49
N PHE A 49 1.90 -11.76 1.00
CA PHE A 49 3.32 -11.97 1.34
C PHE A 49 3.58 -11.72 2.83
N LEU A 50 2.95 -10.70 3.41
CA LEU A 50 2.92 -10.50 4.85
C LEU A 50 1.95 -11.51 5.48
N GLU A 51 2.46 -12.67 5.91
CA GLU A 51 1.67 -13.73 6.55
C GLU A 51 0.73 -13.19 7.65
N GLY A 52 -0.34 -13.94 7.98
CA GLY A 52 -1.41 -13.44 8.86
C GLY A 52 -0.99 -13.04 10.29
N ASN A 53 0.17 -13.48 10.77
CA ASN A 53 0.72 -13.09 12.08
C ASN A 53 1.87 -12.08 11.99
N ASN A 54 2.09 -11.49 10.82
CA ASN A 54 3.15 -10.52 10.60
C ASN A 54 2.84 -9.20 11.34
N ARG A 55 3.82 -8.71 12.11
CA ARG A 55 3.67 -7.51 12.94
C ARG A 55 3.37 -6.26 12.10
N LEU A 56 4.04 -6.08 10.96
CA LEU A 56 3.80 -4.97 10.06
C LEU A 56 2.39 -5.01 9.47
N ARG A 57 1.94 -6.18 8.99
CA ARG A 57 0.56 -6.33 8.50
C ARG A 57 -0.46 -5.98 9.57
N ASN A 58 -0.29 -6.51 10.77
CA ASN A 58 -1.18 -6.20 11.89
C ASN A 58 -1.16 -4.71 12.24
N ALA A 59 0.00 -4.05 12.18
CA ALA A 59 0.08 -2.61 12.39
C ALA A 59 -0.67 -1.84 11.29
N LEU A 60 -0.48 -2.20 10.02
CA LEU A 60 -1.17 -1.56 8.90
C LEU A 60 -2.69 -1.75 8.98
N GLU A 61 -3.17 -2.99 9.16
CA GLU A 61 -4.61 -3.31 9.11
C GLU A 61 -5.38 -2.78 10.34
N ASN A 62 -4.73 -2.58 11.49
CA ASN A 62 -5.41 -2.10 12.70
C ASN A 62 -5.27 -0.58 12.94
N TYR A 63 -4.31 0.07 12.30
CA TYR A 63 -3.97 1.47 12.58
C TYR A 63 -4.03 2.38 11.34
N ILE A 64 -4.40 1.87 10.17
CA ILE A 64 -4.71 2.69 9.00
C ILE A 64 -6.23 2.72 8.77
N LYS A 65 -6.80 3.92 8.70
CA LYS A 65 -8.24 4.17 8.67
C LYS A 65 -8.76 4.32 7.22
N ARG A 66 -8.88 3.21 6.51
CA ARG A 66 -9.56 3.14 5.20
C ARG A 66 -10.32 1.83 5.01
N ASP A 67 -11.40 1.88 4.24
CA ASP A 67 -12.26 0.71 3.98
C ASP A 67 -11.52 -0.42 3.25
N ASP A 68 -10.67 -0.05 2.29
CA ASP A 68 -9.79 -1.00 1.60
C ASP A 68 -8.37 -0.45 1.49
N LEU A 69 -7.62 -0.64 2.59
CA LEU A 69 -6.19 -0.33 2.70
C LEU A 69 -5.38 -0.83 1.49
N TRP A 70 -5.70 -1.99 0.93
CA TRP A 70 -4.87 -2.64 -0.06
C TRP A 70 -5.28 -2.29 -1.50
N ALA A 71 -6.47 -1.72 -1.71
CA ALA A 71 -6.87 -1.17 -2.99
C ALA A 71 -6.13 0.14 -3.31
N ASP A 72 -6.01 1.01 -2.31
CA ASP A 72 -5.41 2.35 -2.45
C ASP A 72 -4.35 2.58 -1.36
N PHE A 73 -3.29 1.76 -1.42
CA PHE A 73 -2.31 1.64 -0.33
C PHE A 73 -1.57 2.94 -0.03
N GLU A 74 -1.19 3.69 -1.07
CA GLU A 74 -0.40 4.92 -0.90
C GLU A 74 -1.22 6.03 -0.25
N ASP A 75 -2.45 6.29 -0.72
CA ASP A 75 -3.37 7.24 -0.10
C ASP A 75 -3.74 6.78 1.32
N SER A 76 -4.00 5.48 1.49
CA SER A 76 -4.37 4.91 2.79
C SER A 76 -3.30 5.16 3.86
N LEU A 77 -2.01 5.06 3.53
CA LEU A 77 -0.92 5.31 4.47
C LEU A 77 -0.93 6.74 5.08
N ALA A 78 -1.56 7.71 4.42
CA ALA A 78 -1.72 9.06 4.94
C ALA A 78 -2.78 9.16 6.06
N HIS A 79 -3.61 8.13 6.25
CA HIS A 79 -4.76 8.12 7.14
C HIS A 79 -4.55 7.22 8.36
N LEU A 80 -3.64 7.62 9.26
CA LEU A 80 -3.47 6.94 10.55
C LEU A 80 -4.78 7.02 11.38
N ASP A 81 -5.15 5.93 12.03
CA ASP A 81 -6.30 5.87 12.93
C ASP A 81 -5.95 6.40 14.33
N ASP A 82 -6.15 7.70 14.52
CA ASP A 82 -5.94 8.37 15.81
C ASP A 82 -6.76 7.74 16.95
N ASN A 83 -7.95 7.21 16.67
CA ASN A 83 -8.78 6.57 17.70
C ASN A 83 -8.21 5.22 18.10
N ALA A 84 -7.69 4.44 17.15
CA ALA A 84 -6.98 3.21 17.45
C ALA A 84 -5.72 3.48 18.27
N MET A 85 -4.93 4.49 17.90
CA MET A 85 -3.74 4.91 18.64
C MET A 85 -4.08 5.37 20.07
N LEU A 86 -5.15 6.15 20.25
CA LEU A 86 -5.60 6.59 21.57
C LEU A 86 -6.08 5.41 22.43
N ARG A 87 -6.83 4.46 21.84
CA ARG A 87 -7.25 3.25 22.55
C ARG A 87 -6.04 2.45 23.04
N THR A 88 -5.07 2.21 22.17
CA THR A 88 -3.83 1.53 22.54
C THR A 88 -3.07 2.29 23.62
N THR A 89 -3.07 3.62 23.58
CA THR A 89 -2.44 4.44 24.62
C THR A 89 -3.11 4.21 25.98
N ASN A 90 -4.44 4.22 26.03
CA ASN A 90 -5.19 3.94 27.26
C ASN A 90 -4.94 2.51 27.76
N ASP A 91 -4.96 1.53 26.85
CA ASP A 91 -4.68 0.12 27.19
C ASP A 91 -3.27 -0.02 27.80
N MET A 92 -2.26 0.67 27.24
CA MET A 92 -0.89 0.62 27.78
C MET A 92 -0.77 1.34 29.13
N VAL A 93 -1.45 2.47 29.32
CA VAL A 93 -1.53 3.18 30.61
C VAL A 93 -2.09 2.24 31.70
N ASP A 94 -3.13 1.48 31.39
CA ASP A 94 -3.73 0.52 32.31
C ASP A 94 -2.82 -0.69 32.55
N ILE A 95 -2.24 -1.28 31.50
CA ILE A 95 -1.37 -2.46 31.57
C ILE A 95 -0.13 -2.20 32.44
N TYR A 96 0.47 -1.02 32.30
CA TYR A 96 1.66 -0.65 33.08
C TYR A 96 1.33 0.03 34.41
N ASP A 97 0.05 0.07 34.81
CA ASP A 97 -0.43 0.69 36.05
C ASP A 97 0.13 2.12 36.23
N VAL A 98 -0.01 2.94 35.18
CA VAL A 98 0.48 4.32 35.19
C VAL A 98 -0.42 5.16 36.10
N LYS A 99 0.12 5.52 37.26
CA LYS A 99 -0.57 6.39 38.23
C LYS A 99 -0.54 7.86 37.79
N PRO A 100 -1.48 8.69 38.29
CA PRO A 100 -1.42 10.14 38.12
C PRO A 100 -0.10 10.73 38.64
N GLN A 101 0.40 11.79 38.00
CA GLN A 101 1.73 12.35 38.28
C GLN A 101 1.98 12.80 39.75
N PHE A 102 0.91 13.06 40.51
CA PHE A 102 0.99 13.51 41.90
C PHE A 102 0.70 12.39 42.91
N ASP A 103 0.53 11.16 42.44
CA ASP A 103 0.40 9.97 43.28
C ASP A 103 1.76 9.58 43.87
N GLU A 104 1.80 9.20 45.15
CA GLU A 104 3.04 8.83 45.85
C GLU A 104 3.67 7.54 45.29
N ASP A 105 2.85 6.65 44.72
CA ASP A 105 3.28 5.40 44.08
C ASP A 105 3.58 5.59 42.58
N SER A 106 3.54 6.84 42.07
CA SER A 106 3.82 7.12 40.66
C SER A 106 5.27 6.82 40.29
N LEU A 107 5.46 5.85 39.39
CA LEU A 107 6.75 5.49 38.84
C LEU A 107 6.90 6.02 37.42
N ALA A 108 7.90 6.88 37.19
CA ALA A 108 8.23 7.38 35.85
C ALA A 108 8.52 6.25 34.85
N ALA A 109 9.10 5.13 35.31
CA ALA A 109 9.36 3.97 34.48
C ALA A 109 8.08 3.38 33.85
N ASN A 110 6.99 3.29 34.61
CA ASN A 110 5.71 2.79 34.09
C ASN A 110 5.19 3.69 32.97
N PHE A 111 5.26 5.02 33.16
CA PHE A 111 4.88 5.99 32.14
C PHE A 111 5.71 5.83 30.86
N PHE A 112 7.04 5.72 30.96
CA PHE A 112 7.89 5.55 29.79
C PHE A 112 7.66 4.21 29.08
N MET A 113 7.43 3.12 29.82
CA MET A 113 7.08 1.83 29.23
C MET A 113 5.74 1.88 28.49
N ALA A 114 4.72 2.50 29.08
CA ALA A 114 3.42 2.68 28.44
C ALA A 114 3.52 3.54 27.18
N ALA A 115 4.25 4.66 27.25
CA ALA A 115 4.45 5.55 26.11
C ALA A 115 5.18 4.85 24.95
N GLU A 116 6.27 4.11 25.24
CA GLU A 116 7.01 3.37 24.22
C GLU A 116 6.17 2.25 23.60
N ALA A 117 5.41 1.51 24.42
CA ALA A 117 4.53 0.46 23.93
C ALA A 117 3.38 1.02 23.07
N ALA A 118 2.81 2.17 23.45
CA ALA A 118 1.70 2.81 22.75
C ALA A 118 2.07 3.27 21.33
N ILE A 119 3.32 3.73 21.12
CA ILE A 119 3.81 4.13 19.79
C ILE A 119 4.34 2.95 18.96
N GLY A 120 4.41 1.75 19.54
CA GLY A 120 4.96 0.55 18.91
C GLY A 120 4.40 0.21 17.53
N PRO A 121 3.08 0.33 17.27
CA PRO A 121 2.50 0.11 15.94
C PRO A 121 3.00 1.12 14.89
N ALA A 122 3.03 2.42 15.22
CA ALA A 122 3.53 3.46 14.31
C ALA A 122 5.02 3.25 14.01
N GLN A 123 5.81 2.92 15.04
CA GLN A 123 7.23 2.60 14.87
C GLN A 123 7.44 1.38 13.95
N THR A 124 6.60 0.34 14.06
CA THR A 124 6.65 -0.83 13.16
C THR A 124 6.46 -0.40 11.71
N ILE A 125 5.41 0.37 11.41
CA ILE A 125 5.13 0.83 10.05
C ILE A 125 6.33 1.63 9.52
N MET A 126 6.83 2.60 10.29
CA MET A 126 7.95 3.46 9.87
C MET A 126 9.26 2.70 9.62
N ARG A 127 9.55 1.66 10.41
CA ARG A 127 10.83 0.94 10.36
C ARG A 127 10.83 -0.24 9.40
N GLU A 128 9.72 -0.97 9.32
CA GLU A 128 9.64 -2.26 8.64
C GLU A 128 9.08 -2.14 7.21
N LEU A 129 8.16 -1.20 6.96
CA LEU A 129 7.41 -1.14 5.69
C LEU A 129 8.32 -1.12 4.46
N SER A 130 9.28 -0.19 4.40
CA SER A 130 10.17 -0.05 3.24
C SER A 130 11.03 -1.30 3.01
N GLY A 131 11.49 -1.93 4.09
CA GLY A 131 12.31 -3.15 4.02
C GLY A 131 11.49 -4.33 3.51
N GLU A 132 10.33 -4.58 4.11
CA GLU A 132 9.44 -5.67 3.73
C GLU A 132 8.90 -5.50 2.31
N PHE A 133 8.56 -4.27 1.92
CA PHE A 133 8.12 -3.96 0.57
C PHE A 133 9.21 -4.26 -0.46
N LYS A 134 10.47 -3.86 -0.19
CA LYS A 134 11.60 -4.17 -1.06
C LYS A 134 11.88 -5.67 -1.15
N ASN A 135 11.78 -6.38 -0.03
CA ASN A 135 11.93 -7.83 0.00
C ASN A 135 10.87 -8.50 -0.87
N TRP A 136 9.61 -8.11 -0.71
CA TRP A 136 8.49 -8.59 -1.52
C TRP A 136 8.70 -8.34 -3.01
N VAL A 137 9.01 -7.10 -3.41
CA VAL A 137 9.25 -6.74 -4.82
C VAL A 137 10.35 -7.61 -5.44
N SER A 138 11.38 -7.95 -4.67
CA SER A 138 12.49 -8.81 -5.12
C SER A 138 12.08 -10.27 -5.36
N THR A 139 10.94 -10.71 -4.83
CA THR A 139 10.39 -12.06 -5.05
C THR A 139 9.52 -12.16 -6.31
N LEU A 140 9.10 -11.03 -6.88
CA LEU A 140 8.20 -11.01 -8.02
C LEU A 140 8.86 -11.64 -9.24
N LYS A 141 8.15 -12.59 -9.86
CA LYS A 141 8.59 -13.24 -11.10
C LYS A 141 7.76 -12.75 -12.26
N ILE A 142 8.43 -12.33 -13.32
CA ILE A 142 7.79 -12.00 -14.59
C ILE A 142 7.49 -13.32 -15.31
N SER A 143 6.21 -13.62 -15.45
CA SER A 143 5.72 -14.68 -16.32
C SER A 143 6.04 -14.29 -17.77
N ASN A 144 7.04 -14.93 -18.38
CA ASN A 144 7.38 -14.68 -19.79
C ASN A 144 6.39 -15.33 -20.77
N SER A 145 5.38 -16.07 -20.30
CA SER A 145 4.47 -16.84 -21.16
C SER A 145 3.37 -15.99 -21.80
N THR A 146 2.97 -14.89 -21.17
CA THR A 146 1.85 -14.05 -21.59
C THR A 146 2.35 -12.65 -21.92
N LYS A 147 2.34 -12.29 -23.21
CA LYS A 147 2.63 -10.93 -23.69
C LYS A 147 1.35 -10.32 -24.27
N PRO A 148 0.37 -9.96 -23.42
CA PRO A 148 -0.94 -9.54 -23.88
C PRO A 148 -0.88 -8.32 -24.79
N LEU A 149 0.13 -7.45 -24.67
CA LEU A 149 0.26 -6.25 -25.49
C LEU A 149 1.22 -6.40 -26.68
N ALA A 150 1.70 -7.60 -26.99
CA ALA A 150 2.69 -7.81 -28.08
C ALA A 150 2.18 -7.35 -29.46
N ASP A 151 0.88 -7.53 -29.74
CA ASP A 151 0.27 -7.15 -31.02
C ASP A 151 -0.01 -5.64 -31.13
N ILE A 152 0.12 -4.92 -30.02
CA ILE A 152 -0.13 -3.48 -29.91
C ILE A 152 1.20 -2.72 -29.86
N LEU A 153 2.08 -3.13 -28.95
CA LEU A 153 3.35 -2.48 -28.68
C LEU A 153 4.44 -3.05 -29.60
N SER A 154 4.49 -2.54 -30.83
CA SER A 154 5.60 -2.83 -31.74
C SER A 154 6.88 -2.13 -31.28
N ASN A 155 8.05 -2.67 -31.66
CA ASN A 155 9.36 -2.04 -31.42
C ASN A 155 9.58 -0.69 -32.13
N LYS A 156 8.67 -0.28 -33.03
CA LYS A 156 8.69 1.03 -33.69
C LYS A 156 7.79 2.07 -33.01
N SER A 157 7.00 1.63 -32.03
CA SER A 157 6.04 2.48 -31.33
C SER A 157 6.75 3.48 -30.43
N LYS A 158 6.19 4.69 -30.34
CA LYS A 158 6.64 5.68 -29.35
C LYS A 158 5.84 5.47 -28.08
N PHE A 159 6.53 5.42 -26.94
CA PHE A 159 5.89 5.28 -25.64
C PHE A 159 6.48 6.25 -24.62
N ILE A 160 5.65 6.67 -23.68
CA ILE A 160 6.05 7.30 -22.43
C ILE A 160 5.55 6.40 -21.30
N ASN A 161 6.44 6.09 -20.37
CA ASN A 161 6.11 5.34 -19.16
C ASN A 161 6.31 6.26 -17.96
N PHE A 162 5.28 6.37 -17.11
CA PHE A 162 5.37 7.09 -15.84
C PHE A 162 4.63 6.33 -14.76
N ASN A 163 5.22 6.31 -13.56
CA ASN A 163 4.55 5.82 -12.38
C ASN A 163 3.70 6.97 -11.83
N TYR A 164 2.40 6.75 -11.58
CA TYR A 164 1.56 7.77 -10.95
C TYR A 164 1.80 7.70 -9.45
N THR A 165 2.59 8.62 -8.93
CA THR A 165 2.52 9.01 -7.53
C THR A 165 2.43 10.52 -7.55
N ASP A 166 1.25 11.05 -7.24
CA ASP A 166 1.09 12.49 -7.03
C ASP A 166 1.99 12.89 -5.84
N PHE A 167 2.88 13.86 -6.05
CA PHE A 167 3.82 14.37 -5.03
C PHE A 167 3.17 15.41 -4.12
#